data_AF-A0A939FI13-F1
#
_entry.id   AF-A0A939FI13-F1
#
_cell.length_a   1.000
_cell.length_b   1.000
_cell.length_c   1.000
_cell.angle_alpha   90.00
_cell.angle_beta   90.00
_cell.angle_gamma   90.00
#
_symmetry.space_group_name_H-M   'P 1'
#
loop_
_entity.id
_entity.type
_entity.pdbx_description
1 polymer ?
#
loop_
_entity_poly.entity_id
_entity_poly.type
_entity_poly.pdbx_seq_one_letter_code
_entity_poly.pdbx_strand_id
1 'polypeptide(L)'
;MSESFSIDGLGWRENWRIDNGKDSYVVPFPTLRPATLVFHGETEFSYGHYGIHLGQADVLTFLGPSTGEITGYFIDCREGSPTAGVRERHVWSPASRRALYIPPGVAHTFDGLEFVNTINSYELFLPDPEQWVRGSLEWQPDADIINIPLDIAQQDLPYYRPNSHPASELWYDLVASQQRSMIPKISHEYPLTREVRLADGTIRRVELRKRLPKAEEKAWEPVEGVMGAGWVRHPVVVSGPESGFSALLDRHPLYFIDHGETGYSHDAYGIHLGQEDRLTFVGPRDQQVTLHLIDTRVDSPTYGADLAITFTPDPRRYLLIPPGVGHAFEHLENVFTINRPRTLLPADGSDYRPGNDVIDWPREQRPIPSLRPNVIPASREYYEEQVADQKRLRELPTTHATPSVMLIDGPDGRKIRVALRKKIQAVA
;
A
#
# COMPACT_ATOMS: atom_id res chain seq x y z
N MET A 1 -13.54 -24.40 0.71
CA MET A 1 -12.55 -25.26 0.02
C MET A 1 -11.26 -24.47 -0.02
N SER A 2 -10.11 -25.04 0.34
CA SER A 2 -8.83 -24.34 0.10
C SER A 2 -8.67 -24.20 -1.40
N GLU A 3 -8.66 -22.98 -1.92
CA GLU A 3 -8.28 -22.70 -3.30
C GLU A 3 -6.81 -23.12 -3.47
N SER A 4 -6.59 -24.35 -3.94
CA SER A 4 -5.26 -24.90 -4.19
C SER A 4 -4.90 -24.63 -5.65
N PHE A 5 -3.75 -23.99 -5.86
CA PHE A 5 -3.14 -23.81 -7.18
C PHE A 5 -2.30 -25.04 -7.51
N SER A 6 -2.24 -25.43 -8.78
CA SER A 6 -1.39 -26.54 -9.24
C SER A 6 -0.04 -26.05 -9.77
N ILE A 7 0.07 -24.80 -10.22
CA ILE A 7 1.34 -24.15 -10.60
C ILE A 7 2.25 -24.04 -9.38
N ASP A 8 3.48 -24.57 -9.48
CA ASP A 8 4.42 -24.62 -8.37
C ASP A 8 4.75 -23.22 -7.83
N GLY A 9 4.56 -23.03 -6.52
CA GLY A 9 4.81 -21.78 -5.82
C GLY A 9 3.75 -20.69 -5.98
N LEU A 10 2.80 -20.80 -6.92
CA LEU A 10 1.65 -19.88 -7.00
C LEU A 10 0.70 -20.17 -5.84
N GLY A 11 0.25 -19.14 -5.11
CA GLY A 11 -0.68 -19.39 -4.02
C GLY A 11 -1.03 -18.23 -3.11
N TRP A 12 -1.99 -18.46 -2.22
CA TRP A 12 -2.37 -17.52 -1.19
C TRP A 12 -1.39 -17.57 -0.01
N ARG A 13 -1.00 -16.38 0.46
CA ARG A 13 -0.31 -16.16 1.74
C ARG A 13 -1.26 -15.43 2.68
N GLU A 14 -1.40 -15.90 3.91
CA GLU A 14 -2.23 -15.21 4.89
C GLU A 14 -1.54 -13.93 5.35
N ASN A 15 -2.30 -12.83 5.39
CA ASN A 15 -1.88 -11.57 5.97
C ASN A 15 -2.11 -11.62 7.49
N TRP A 16 -1.14 -11.12 8.25
CA TRP A 16 -1.33 -10.95 9.68
C TRP A 16 -2.29 -9.79 9.94
N ARG A 17 -3.45 -10.08 10.55
CA ARG A 17 -4.50 -9.11 10.87
C ARG A 17 -4.65 -8.95 12.37
N ILE A 18 -4.86 -7.71 12.79
CA ILE A 18 -5.16 -7.34 14.18
C ILE A 18 -6.56 -6.74 14.20
N ASP A 19 -7.44 -7.27 15.05
CA ASP A 19 -8.80 -6.77 15.23
C ASP A 19 -8.78 -5.31 15.72
N ASN A 20 -9.49 -4.45 15.00
CA ASN A 20 -9.60 -3.02 15.26
C ASN A 20 -11.03 -2.59 15.65
N GLY A 21 -11.90 -3.55 15.99
CA GLY A 21 -13.30 -3.37 16.34
C GLY A 21 -14.25 -3.66 15.18
N LYS A 22 -15.42 -4.25 15.51
CA LYS A 22 -16.44 -4.70 14.53
C LYS A 22 -15.83 -5.63 13.47
N ASP A 23 -15.90 -5.24 12.20
CA ASP A 23 -15.33 -5.89 11.02
C ASP A 23 -14.10 -5.12 10.48
N SER A 24 -13.48 -4.25 11.30
CA SER A 24 -12.26 -3.52 10.96
C SER A 24 -11.00 -4.24 11.43
N TYR A 25 -9.94 -4.14 10.62
CA TYR A 25 -8.66 -4.81 10.87
C TYR A 25 -7.46 -3.95 10.48
N VAL A 26 -6.43 -3.95 11.32
CA VAL A 26 -5.10 -3.42 10.95
C VAL A 26 -4.28 -4.55 10.33
N VAL A 27 -3.63 -4.27 9.20
CA VAL A 27 -2.82 -5.24 8.44
C VAL A 27 -1.38 -4.71 8.29
N PRO A 28 -0.46 -5.10 9.20
CA PRO A 28 0.92 -4.65 9.16
C PRO A 28 1.77 -5.39 8.12
N PHE A 29 2.65 -4.66 7.44
CA PHE A 29 3.69 -5.21 6.57
C PHE A 29 5.04 -4.96 7.24
N PRO A 30 5.66 -5.99 7.85
CA PRO A 30 6.91 -5.83 8.58
C PRO A 30 8.09 -5.70 7.60
N THR A 31 8.15 -4.58 6.90
CA THR A 31 9.13 -4.25 5.88
C THR A 31 9.25 -2.73 5.72
N LEU A 32 10.43 -2.27 5.32
CA LEU A 32 10.68 -0.88 4.89
C LEU A 32 10.73 -0.75 3.37
N ARG A 33 10.47 -1.85 2.67
CA ARG A 33 10.55 -1.91 1.21
C ARG A 33 9.52 -0.98 0.55
N PRO A 34 9.84 -0.45 -0.63
CA PRO A 34 8.83 0.19 -1.46
C PRO A 34 7.70 -0.81 -1.76
N ALA A 35 6.51 -0.27 -1.95
CA ALA A 35 5.35 -1.02 -2.44
C ALA A 35 4.64 -0.17 -3.49
N THR A 36 3.72 -0.77 -4.25
CA THR A 36 2.84 -0.02 -5.14
C THR A 36 1.40 -0.18 -4.70
N LEU A 37 0.66 0.93 -4.75
CA LEU A 37 -0.79 0.95 -4.66
C LEU A 37 -1.30 1.10 -6.08
N VAL A 38 -1.70 -0.02 -6.67
CA VAL A 38 -2.32 -0.06 -7.99
C VAL A 38 -3.79 0.29 -7.82
N PHE A 39 -4.28 1.22 -8.64
CA PHE A 39 -5.67 1.62 -8.66
C PHE A 39 -6.26 1.35 -10.05
N HIS A 40 -7.51 0.92 -10.02
CA HIS A 40 -8.30 0.64 -11.20
C HIS A 40 -9.50 1.57 -11.25
N GLY A 41 -10.10 1.69 -12.43
CA GLY A 41 -11.28 2.52 -12.63
C GLY A 41 -12.56 1.88 -12.14
N GLU A 42 -13.66 2.56 -12.42
CA GLU A 42 -15.02 2.03 -12.25
C GLU A 42 -15.57 1.48 -13.56
N THR A 43 -14.93 1.84 -14.68
CA THR A 43 -15.27 1.35 -16.02
C THR A 43 -14.62 0.01 -16.31
N GLU A 44 -15.39 -0.87 -16.95
CA GLU A 44 -14.92 -2.17 -17.43
C GLU A 44 -13.64 -2.03 -18.26
N PHE A 45 -12.61 -2.80 -17.90
CA PHE A 45 -11.36 -2.83 -18.65
C PHE A 45 -10.75 -4.24 -18.69
N SER A 46 -9.92 -4.47 -19.71
CA SER A 46 -9.08 -5.65 -19.79
C SER A 46 -7.68 -5.27 -20.23
N TYR A 47 -6.68 -5.92 -19.64
CA TYR A 47 -5.28 -5.73 -20.03
C TYR A 47 -5.00 -6.25 -21.45
N GLY A 48 -5.76 -7.25 -21.91
CA GLY A 48 -5.62 -7.83 -23.26
C GLY A 48 -4.34 -8.63 -23.49
N HIS A 49 -3.54 -8.88 -22.45
CA HIS A 49 -2.32 -9.70 -22.49
C HIS A 49 -2.00 -10.24 -21.09
N TYR A 50 -1.24 -11.33 -21.03
CA TYR A 50 -0.56 -11.73 -19.79
C TYR A 50 0.71 -10.93 -19.63
N GLY A 51 1.02 -10.52 -18.39
CA GLY A 51 2.34 -10.01 -18.00
C GLY A 51 3.17 -11.12 -17.35
N ILE A 52 4.47 -11.15 -17.64
CA ILE A 52 5.46 -12.03 -17.01
C ILE A 52 6.58 -11.16 -16.44
N HIS A 53 6.80 -11.25 -15.13
CA HIS A 53 7.96 -10.67 -14.47
C HIS A 53 9.09 -11.69 -14.36
N LEU A 54 10.33 -11.34 -14.73
CA LEU A 54 11.47 -12.25 -14.60
C LEU A 54 12.27 -12.02 -13.31
N GLY A 55 12.28 -10.80 -12.80
CA GLY A 55 13.01 -10.34 -11.62
C GLY A 55 12.11 -9.87 -10.49
N GLN A 56 10.80 -10.08 -10.59
CA GLN A 56 9.84 -9.72 -9.56
C GLN A 56 8.84 -10.85 -9.33
N ALA A 57 8.55 -11.13 -8.06
CA ALA A 57 7.38 -11.86 -7.64
C ALA A 57 6.35 -10.87 -7.11
N ASP A 58 5.10 -11.02 -7.51
CA ASP A 58 4.03 -10.15 -7.04
C ASP A 58 3.43 -10.71 -5.75
N VAL A 59 3.15 -9.80 -4.81
CA VAL A 59 2.49 -10.11 -3.54
C VAL A 59 1.28 -9.18 -3.43
N LEU A 60 0.16 -9.62 -3.99
CA LEU A 60 -1.01 -8.79 -4.28
C LEU A 60 -2.08 -8.95 -3.21
N THR A 61 -2.39 -7.89 -2.47
CA THR A 61 -3.59 -7.83 -1.62
C THR A 61 -4.65 -7.00 -2.33
N PHE A 62 -5.80 -7.62 -2.62
CA PHE A 62 -6.92 -6.99 -3.32
C PHE A 62 -7.87 -6.33 -2.32
N LEU A 63 -8.01 -5.02 -2.43
CA LEU A 63 -8.79 -4.12 -1.57
C LEU A 63 -10.01 -3.61 -2.34
N GLY A 64 -11.17 -4.13 -2.00
CA GLY A 64 -12.43 -3.76 -2.65
C GLY A 64 -13.61 -4.41 -1.95
N PRO A 65 -14.83 -4.26 -2.49
CA PRO A 65 -16.03 -4.85 -1.90
C PRO A 65 -15.90 -6.38 -1.80
N SER A 66 -16.29 -6.96 -0.67
CA SER A 66 -16.25 -8.41 -0.43
C SER A 66 -17.21 -9.20 -1.33
N THR A 67 -18.16 -8.51 -1.94
CA THR A 67 -19.12 -9.05 -2.93
C THR A 67 -18.59 -9.00 -4.36
N GLY A 68 -17.48 -8.31 -4.60
CA GLY A 68 -16.82 -8.27 -5.91
C GLY A 68 -16.26 -9.63 -6.31
N GLU A 69 -16.08 -9.83 -7.62
CA GLU A 69 -15.50 -11.03 -8.20
C GLU A 69 -14.30 -10.66 -9.06
N ILE A 70 -13.15 -11.23 -8.73
CA ILE A 70 -11.92 -11.13 -9.50
C ILE A 70 -11.67 -12.49 -10.14
N THR A 71 -11.37 -12.50 -11.45
CA THR A 71 -10.90 -13.71 -12.14
C THR A 71 -9.42 -13.55 -12.46
N GLY A 72 -8.58 -14.44 -11.94
CA GLY A 72 -7.18 -14.54 -12.32
C GLY A 72 -6.94 -15.65 -13.31
N TYR A 73 -6.07 -15.37 -14.28
CA TYR A 73 -5.59 -16.35 -15.26
C TYR A 73 -4.08 -16.46 -15.14
N PHE A 74 -3.58 -17.68 -15.09
CA PHE A 74 -2.17 -17.96 -14.85
C PHE A 74 -1.64 -18.99 -15.85
N ILE A 75 -0.38 -18.81 -16.26
CA ILE A 75 0.36 -19.77 -17.08
C ILE A 75 1.77 -19.90 -16.51
N ASP A 76 2.22 -21.12 -16.25
CA ASP A 76 3.61 -21.33 -15.86
C ASP A 76 4.54 -21.28 -17.09
N CYS A 77 5.23 -20.16 -17.27
CA CYS A 77 6.17 -19.94 -18.37
C CYS A 77 7.64 -20.18 -17.95
N ARG A 78 7.89 -20.93 -16.87
CA ARG A 78 9.25 -21.19 -16.38
C ARG A 78 9.89 -22.39 -17.07
N GLU A 79 11.07 -22.18 -17.64
CA GLU A 79 11.91 -23.23 -18.19
C GLU A 79 12.28 -24.26 -17.11
N GLY A 80 12.01 -25.55 -17.38
CA GLY A 80 12.35 -26.63 -16.46
C GLY A 80 11.48 -26.75 -15.21
N SER A 81 10.42 -25.93 -15.08
CA SER A 81 9.44 -26.08 -14.00
C SER A 81 8.70 -27.43 -14.09
N PRO A 82 8.41 -28.11 -12.96
CA PRO A 82 7.59 -29.31 -12.96
C PRO A 82 6.16 -29.07 -13.45
N THR A 83 5.70 -27.82 -13.43
CA THR A 83 4.36 -27.40 -13.86
C THR A 83 4.41 -26.53 -15.11
N ALA A 84 5.52 -26.54 -15.86
CA ALA A 84 5.69 -25.76 -17.08
C ALA A 84 4.52 -25.97 -18.07
N GLY A 85 3.95 -24.86 -18.55
CA GLY A 85 2.84 -24.84 -19.50
C GLY A 85 1.47 -25.11 -18.89
N VAL A 86 1.36 -25.37 -17.58
CA VAL A 86 0.07 -25.47 -16.89
C VAL A 86 -0.66 -24.13 -16.94
N ARG A 87 -1.95 -24.19 -17.25
CA ARG A 87 -2.86 -23.05 -17.27
C ARG A 87 -3.91 -23.20 -16.19
N GLU A 88 -4.17 -22.12 -15.47
CA GLU A 88 -5.18 -22.10 -14.43
C GLU A 88 -6.03 -20.84 -14.50
N ARG A 89 -7.29 -21.00 -14.12
CA ARG A 89 -8.26 -19.91 -13.97
C ARG A 89 -8.88 -20.05 -12.59
N HIS A 90 -8.80 -19.00 -11.80
CA HIS A 90 -9.35 -18.95 -10.44
C HIS A 90 -10.23 -17.73 -10.29
N VAL A 91 -11.28 -17.86 -9.48
CA VAL A 91 -12.25 -16.81 -9.20
C VAL A 91 -12.30 -16.61 -7.69
N TRP A 92 -12.22 -15.37 -7.23
CA TRP A 92 -12.23 -15.04 -5.81
C TRP A 92 -12.77 -13.63 -5.56
N SER A 93 -13.14 -13.36 -4.31
CA SER A 93 -13.49 -12.01 -3.86
C SER A 93 -12.32 -11.28 -3.21
N PRO A 94 -12.26 -9.93 -3.32
CA PRO A 94 -11.32 -9.09 -2.56
C PRO A 94 -11.33 -9.42 -1.07
N ALA A 95 -10.15 -9.42 -0.44
CA ALA A 95 -10.03 -9.75 0.97
C ALA A 95 -8.68 -9.29 1.53
N SER A 96 -8.71 -8.53 2.63
CA SER A 96 -7.51 -8.07 3.33
C SER A 96 -6.73 -9.18 4.06
N ARG A 97 -7.36 -10.33 4.31
CA ARG A 97 -6.76 -11.49 5.02
C ARG A 97 -5.73 -12.28 4.26
N ARG A 98 -5.60 -12.07 2.95
CA ARG A 98 -4.67 -12.86 2.13
C ARG A 98 -4.05 -12.01 1.03
N ALA A 99 -2.83 -12.35 0.68
CA ALA A 99 -2.14 -11.84 -0.49
C ALA A 99 -1.90 -12.98 -1.48
N LEU A 100 -2.15 -12.76 -2.77
CA LEU A 100 -1.79 -13.68 -3.83
C LEU A 100 -0.30 -13.53 -4.12
N TYR A 101 0.45 -14.62 -3.98
CA TYR A 101 1.85 -14.67 -4.35
C TYR A 101 2.00 -15.29 -5.74
N ILE A 102 2.60 -14.55 -6.66
CA ILE A 102 2.85 -14.97 -8.04
C ILE A 102 4.38 -15.01 -8.24
N PRO A 103 4.97 -16.21 -8.39
CA PRO A 103 6.41 -16.34 -8.60
C PRO A 103 6.90 -15.67 -9.90
N PRO A 104 8.18 -15.28 -9.98
CA PRO A 104 8.77 -14.81 -11.23
C PRO A 104 8.64 -15.89 -12.32
N GLY A 105 8.31 -15.49 -13.54
CA GLY A 105 8.11 -16.37 -14.69
C GLY A 105 6.71 -16.97 -14.83
N VAL A 106 5.79 -16.72 -13.89
CA VAL A 106 4.37 -17.09 -14.06
C VAL A 106 3.64 -15.94 -14.76
N ALA A 107 3.16 -16.20 -15.98
CA ALA A 107 2.32 -15.27 -16.74
C ALA A 107 0.99 -15.09 -16.02
N HIS A 108 0.53 -13.85 -15.88
CA HIS A 108 -0.74 -13.57 -15.23
C HIS A 108 -1.49 -12.37 -15.82
N THR A 109 -2.80 -12.39 -15.69
CA THR A 109 -3.72 -11.26 -15.93
C THR A 109 -4.95 -11.43 -15.05
N PHE A 110 -5.72 -10.36 -14.89
CA PHE A 110 -6.95 -10.36 -14.10
C PHE A 110 -8.09 -9.66 -14.86
N ASP A 111 -9.30 -10.15 -14.64
CA ASP A 111 -10.56 -9.47 -14.95
C ASP A 111 -11.29 -9.16 -13.64
N GLY A 112 -12.24 -8.23 -13.65
CA GLY A 112 -13.06 -7.89 -12.47
C GLY A 112 -12.32 -7.04 -11.45
N LEU A 113 -11.38 -6.20 -11.89
CA LEU A 113 -10.62 -5.30 -11.03
C LEU A 113 -11.27 -3.92 -10.88
N GLU A 114 -12.42 -3.69 -11.51
CA GLU A 114 -13.22 -2.49 -11.31
C GLU A 114 -13.57 -2.35 -9.82
N PHE A 115 -13.44 -1.14 -9.28
CA PHE A 115 -13.63 -0.86 -7.84
C PHE A 115 -12.66 -1.57 -6.89
N VAL A 116 -11.64 -2.27 -7.42
CA VAL A 116 -10.58 -2.90 -6.63
C VAL A 116 -9.33 -2.03 -6.70
N ASN A 117 -8.66 -1.87 -5.56
CA ASN A 117 -7.29 -1.37 -5.48
C ASN A 117 -6.40 -2.53 -5.04
N THR A 118 -5.14 -2.54 -5.48
CA THR A 118 -4.22 -3.64 -5.15
C THR A 118 -2.97 -3.09 -4.49
N ILE A 119 -2.64 -3.56 -3.29
CA ILE A 119 -1.31 -3.35 -2.72
C ILE A 119 -0.42 -4.47 -3.23
N ASN A 120 0.64 -4.10 -3.96
CA ASN A 120 1.71 -5.02 -4.32
C ASN A 120 2.96 -4.72 -3.47
N SER A 121 3.26 -5.62 -2.53
CA SER A 121 4.44 -5.53 -1.65
C SER A 121 5.64 -6.33 -2.16
N TYR A 122 5.62 -6.71 -3.44
CA TYR A 122 6.58 -7.46 -4.26
C TYR A 122 7.96 -7.87 -3.69
N GLU A 123 8.45 -9.00 -4.19
CA GLU A 123 9.80 -9.49 -3.93
C GLU A 123 10.65 -9.41 -5.20
N LEU A 124 11.84 -8.81 -5.12
CA LEU A 124 12.77 -8.67 -6.23
C LEU A 124 13.84 -9.76 -6.22
N PHE A 125 14.18 -10.24 -7.41
CA PHE A 125 15.17 -11.27 -7.69
C PHE A 125 16.16 -10.76 -8.73
N LEU A 126 17.44 -10.95 -8.46
CA LEU A 126 18.56 -10.63 -9.32
C LEU A 126 19.05 -11.86 -10.07
N PRO A 127 19.67 -11.67 -11.25
CA PRO A 127 20.32 -12.74 -11.98
C PRO A 127 21.49 -13.34 -11.19
N ASP A 128 22.01 -14.45 -11.70
CA ASP A 128 23.27 -15.02 -11.21
C ASP A 128 24.41 -13.98 -11.34
N PRO A 129 25.12 -13.64 -10.25
CA PRO A 129 26.26 -12.74 -10.29
C PRO A 129 27.32 -13.12 -11.33
N GLU A 130 27.52 -14.41 -11.61
CA GLU A 130 28.45 -14.86 -12.64
C GLU A 130 28.03 -14.41 -14.05
N GLN A 131 26.72 -14.44 -14.35
CA GLN A 131 26.19 -13.96 -15.63
C GLN A 131 26.38 -12.45 -15.77
N TRP A 132 26.22 -11.71 -14.65
CA TRP A 132 26.47 -10.28 -14.62
C TRP A 132 27.93 -9.95 -14.93
N VAL A 133 28.86 -10.60 -14.23
CA VAL A 133 30.31 -10.36 -14.41
C VAL A 133 30.77 -10.70 -15.83
N ARG A 134 30.19 -11.74 -16.44
CA ARG A 134 30.53 -12.19 -17.79
C ARG A 134 29.84 -11.39 -18.90
N GLY A 135 28.94 -10.48 -18.56
CA GLY A 135 28.19 -9.67 -19.54
C GLY A 135 27.22 -10.49 -20.39
N SER A 136 26.78 -11.66 -19.89
CA SER A 136 25.87 -12.57 -20.59
C SER A 136 24.42 -12.42 -20.13
N LEU A 137 24.06 -11.25 -19.60
CA LEU A 137 22.73 -10.96 -19.08
C LEU A 137 21.76 -10.63 -20.21
N GLU A 138 20.68 -11.40 -20.30
CA GLU A 138 19.54 -11.08 -21.17
C GLU A 138 18.50 -10.21 -20.45
N TRP A 139 18.44 -10.28 -19.12
CA TRP A 139 17.54 -9.49 -18.28
C TRP A 139 18.02 -8.06 -18.10
N GLN A 140 17.10 -7.10 -18.20
CA GLN A 140 17.33 -5.69 -17.86
C GLN A 140 16.27 -5.23 -16.85
N PRO A 141 16.66 -4.53 -15.75
CA PRO A 141 15.71 -4.05 -14.75
C PRO A 141 14.58 -3.18 -15.33
N ASP A 142 14.89 -2.34 -16.32
CA ASP A 142 13.93 -1.42 -16.94
C ASP A 142 12.97 -2.13 -17.93
N ALA A 143 13.18 -3.41 -18.21
CA ALA A 143 12.39 -4.24 -19.12
C ALA A 143 12.07 -5.62 -18.50
N ASP A 144 11.70 -5.61 -17.21
CA ASP A 144 11.39 -6.84 -16.46
C ASP A 144 10.09 -7.54 -16.90
N ILE A 145 9.19 -6.80 -17.54
CA ILE A 145 7.86 -7.28 -17.96
C ILE A 145 7.90 -7.75 -19.41
N ILE A 146 7.46 -8.99 -19.63
CA ILE A 146 7.21 -9.56 -20.95
C ILE A 146 5.71 -9.78 -21.12
N ASN A 147 5.16 -9.30 -22.23
CA ASN A 147 3.74 -9.45 -22.54
C ASN A 147 3.51 -10.54 -23.58
N ILE A 148 2.59 -11.47 -23.30
CA ILE A 148 2.16 -12.50 -24.25
C ILE A 148 0.64 -12.44 -24.50
N PRO A 149 0.16 -12.79 -25.71
CA PRO A 149 -1.27 -12.75 -26.04
C PRO A 149 -2.13 -13.66 -25.16
N LEU A 150 -3.39 -13.27 -24.91
CA LEU A 150 -4.33 -14.08 -24.11
C LEU A 150 -4.69 -15.40 -24.80
N ASP A 151 -4.72 -15.40 -26.13
CA ASP A 151 -5.08 -16.52 -26.99
C ASP A 151 -3.87 -17.33 -27.49
N ILE A 152 -2.68 -17.08 -26.94
CA ILE A 152 -1.46 -17.82 -27.29
C ILE A 152 -1.70 -19.33 -27.18
N ALA A 153 -1.30 -20.10 -28.19
CA ALA A 153 -1.49 -21.54 -28.20
C ALA A 153 -0.42 -22.26 -27.38
N GLN A 154 -0.71 -23.49 -26.92
CA GLN A 154 0.19 -24.24 -26.03
C GLN A 154 1.57 -24.47 -26.63
N GLN A 155 1.63 -24.80 -27.93
CA GLN A 155 2.88 -25.06 -28.65
C GLN A 155 3.73 -23.81 -28.87
N ASP A 156 3.12 -22.62 -28.76
CA ASP A 156 3.76 -21.33 -29.00
C ASP A 156 4.14 -20.63 -27.68
N LEU A 157 3.87 -21.26 -26.53
CA LEU A 157 4.23 -20.71 -25.23
C LEU A 157 5.74 -20.52 -25.10
N PRO A 158 6.20 -19.31 -24.77
CA PRO A 158 7.60 -19.10 -24.45
C PRO A 158 7.91 -19.61 -23.04
N TYR A 159 9.12 -20.15 -22.89
CA TYR A 159 9.66 -20.56 -21.60
C TYR A 159 10.89 -19.71 -21.28
N TYR A 160 10.91 -19.13 -20.10
CA TYR A 160 11.95 -18.23 -19.63
C TYR A 160 12.64 -18.79 -18.40
N ARG A 161 13.88 -18.38 -18.18
CA ARG A 161 14.60 -18.62 -16.94
C ARG A 161 14.51 -17.36 -16.06
N PRO A 162 13.66 -17.33 -15.03
CA PRO A 162 13.56 -16.18 -14.17
C PRO A 162 14.80 -16.03 -13.30
N ASN A 163 14.99 -14.81 -12.78
CA ASN A 163 15.99 -14.55 -11.77
C ASN A 163 15.66 -15.32 -10.49
N SER A 164 16.69 -15.85 -9.82
CA SER A 164 16.53 -16.73 -8.67
C SER A 164 17.20 -16.23 -7.40
N HIS A 165 18.04 -15.19 -7.47
CA HIS A 165 18.76 -14.68 -6.31
C HIS A 165 17.97 -13.55 -5.63
N PRO A 166 17.47 -13.72 -4.40
CA PRO A 166 16.72 -12.66 -3.72
C PRO A 166 17.54 -11.38 -3.59
N ALA A 167 16.94 -10.25 -3.93
CA ALA A 167 17.59 -8.95 -3.84
C ALA A 167 17.75 -8.53 -2.37
N SER A 168 18.87 -7.86 -2.06
CA SER A 168 19.10 -7.26 -0.74
C SER A 168 18.32 -5.95 -0.59
N GLU A 169 18.17 -5.46 0.65
CA GLU A 169 17.54 -4.16 0.93
C GLU A 169 18.19 -3.00 0.17
N LEU A 170 19.50 -3.09 -0.11
CA LEU A 170 20.21 -2.10 -0.93
C LEU A 170 19.62 -1.98 -2.35
N TRP A 171 19.17 -3.08 -2.94
CA TRP A 171 18.56 -3.04 -4.27
C TRP A 171 17.19 -2.33 -4.25
N TYR A 172 16.35 -2.64 -3.26
CA TYR A 172 15.09 -1.93 -3.06
C TYR A 172 15.30 -0.43 -2.85
N ASP A 173 16.35 -0.06 -2.11
CA ASP A 173 16.77 1.32 -1.89
C ASP A 173 17.12 2.04 -3.20
N LEU A 174 17.81 1.35 -4.12
CA LEU A 174 18.15 1.86 -5.44
C LEU A 174 16.91 2.01 -6.32
N VAL A 175 16.04 1.00 -6.37
CA VAL A 175 14.77 1.04 -7.12
C VAL A 175 13.90 2.19 -6.64
N ALA A 176 13.73 2.36 -5.33
CA ALA A 176 12.94 3.46 -4.77
C ALA A 176 13.54 4.84 -5.12
N SER A 177 14.86 4.96 -5.11
CA SER A 177 15.55 6.20 -5.49
C SER A 177 15.38 6.51 -6.98
N GLN A 178 15.50 5.49 -7.84
CA GLN A 178 15.28 5.62 -9.28
C GLN A 178 13.83 6.03 -9.57
N GLN A 179 12.84 5.33 -8.99
CA GLN A 179 11.42 5.64 -9.16
C GLN A 179 11.09 7.07 -8.70
N ARG A 180 11.60 7.51 -7.53
CA ARG A 180 11.42 8.88 -7.03
C ARG A 180 11.95 9.93 -8.02
N SER A 181 13.06 9.64 -8.69
CA SER A 181 13.69 10.55 -9.65
C SER A 181 13.05 10.53 -11.05
N MET A 182 12.45 9.41 -11.44
CA MET A 182 12.00 9.16 -12.82
C MET A 182 10.50 9.32 -13.01
N ILE A 183 9.67 8.90 -12.05
CA ILE A 183 8.21 8.99 -12.15
C ILE A 183 7.74 10.43 -12.45
N PRO A 184 8.24 11.48 -11.77
CA PRO A 184 7.83 12.85 -12.07
C PRO A 184 8.21 13.33 -13.48
N LYS A 185 9.11 12.63 -14.18
CA LYS A 185 9.57 12.95 -15.54
C LYS A 185 8.81 12.18 -16.62
N ILE A 186 7.94 11.24 -16.23
CA ILE A 186 7.13 10.46 -17.18
C ILE A 186 6.17 11.42 -17.88
N SER A 187 6.22 11.43 -19.21
CA SER A 187 5.43 12.31 -20.07
C SER A 187 4.50 11.56 -21.03
N HIS A 188 4.61 10.23 -21.04
CA HIS A 188 3.86 9.34 -21.93
C HIS A 188 3.41 8.12 -21.14
N GLU A 189 2.26 7.56 -21.51
CA GLU A 189 1.80 6.25 -21.02
C GLU A 189 2.81 5.16 -21.43
N TYR A 190 2.74 4.00 -20.75
CA TYR A 190 3.55 2.84 -21.11
C TYR A 190 3.29 2.46 -22.58
N PRO A 191 4.32 2.17 -23.38
CA PRO A 191 4.15 1.95 -24.81
C PRO A 191 3.29 0.73 -25.11
N LEU A 192 2.24 0.94 -25.89
CA LEU A 192 1.50 -0.16 -26.48
C LEU A 192 2.19 -0.57 -27.77
N THR A 193 2.60 -1.82 -27.85
CA THR A 193 3.21 -2.35 -29.07
C THR A 193 2.18 -3.15 -29.86
N ARG A 194 1.99 -2.82 -31.15
CA ARG A 194 1.07 -3.53 -32.04
C ARG A 194 1.76 -3.95 -33.33
N GLU A 195 1.38 -5.10 -33.86
CA GLU A 195 1.69 -5.46 -35.24
C GLU A 195 0.66 -4.83 -36.17
N VAL A 196 1.14 -4.05 -37.14
CA VAL A 196 0.31 -3.39 -38.14
C VAL A 196 0.71 -3.89 -39.51
N ARG A 197 -0.27 -4.40 -40.26
CA ARG A 197 -0.09 -4.74 -41.67
C ARG A 197 -0.18 -3.45 -42.49
N LEU A 198 0.93 -3.10 -43.14
CA LEU A 198 1.01 -1.96 -44.04
C LEU A 198 0.32 -2.28 -45.39
N ALA A 199 0.06 -1.25 -46.17
CA ALA A 199 -0.63 -1.37 -47.46
C ALA A 199 0.11 -2.26 -48.49
N ASP A 200 1.42 -2.43 -48.33
CA ASP A 200 2.26 -3.33 -49.13
C ASP A 200 2.25 -4.79 -48.64
N GLY A 201 1.44 -5.10 -47.63
CA GLY A 201 1.32 -6.42 -47.03
C GLY A 201 2.40 -6.74 -45.98
N THR A 202 3.38 -5.86 -45.78
CA THR A 202 4.42 -6.07 -44.75
C THR A 202 3.84 -5.87 -43.35
N ILE A 203 4.26 -6.73 -42.41
CA ILE A 203 3.89 -6.59 -41.00
C ILE A 203 5.00 -5.81 -40.31
N ARG A 204 4.65 -4.70 -39.66
CA ARG A 204 5.58 -3.94 -38.84
C ARG A 204 5.06 -3.81 -37.42
N ARG A 205 5.98 -4.00 -36.48
CA ARG A 205 5.77 -3.70 -35.07
C ARG A 205 5.87 -2.19 -34.87
N VAL A 206 4.78 -1.55 -34.46
CA VAL A 206 4.73 -0.12 -34.15
C VAL A 206 4.54 0.08 -32.66
N GLU A 207 5.24 1.06 -32.12
CA GLU A 207 5.16 1.47 -30.72
C GLU A 207 4.29 2.73 -30.62
N LEU A 208 3.18 2.64 -29.91
CA LEU A 208 2.25 3.74 -29.70
C LEU A 208 2.43 4.26 -28.28
N ARG A 209 2.80 5.55 -28.17
CA ARG A 209 2.92 6.26 -26.88
C ARG A 209 1.92 7.40 -26.83
N LYS A 210 0.94 7.30 -25.95
CA LYS A 210 0.01 8.41 -25.70
C LYS A 210 0.67 9.39 -24.74
N ARG A 211 0.72 10.67 -25.13
CA ARG A 211 1.24 11.73 -24.25
C ARG A 211 0.29 11.92 -23.07
N LEU A 212 0.84 11.90 -21.86
CA LEU A 212 0.07 12.20 -20.66
C LEU A 212 -0.28 13.70 -20.62
N PRO A 213 -1.48 14.06 -20.16
CA PRO A 213 -1.76 15.46 -19.84
C PRO A 213 -0.72 15.97 -18.84
N LYS A 214 -0.35 17.26 -18.94
CA LYS A 214 0.49 17.86 -17.89
C LYS A 214 -0.26 17.73 -16.57
N ALA A 215 0.41 17.21 -15.54
CA ALA A 215 -0.17 17.18 -14.20
C ALA A 215 -0.40 18.63 -13.75
N GLU A 216 -1.65 19.07 -13.74
CA GLU A 216 -2.08 20.36 -13.18
C GLU A 216 -2.27 20.28 -11.66
N GLU A 217 -2.32 19.06 -11.11
CA GLU A 217 -2.44 18.81 -9.67
C GLU A 217 -1.20 19.32 -8.91
N LYS A 218 -1.45 20.13 -7.88
CA LYS A 218 -0.41 20.65 -6.99
C LYS A 218 0.24 19.50 -6.22
N ALA A 219 1.54 19.62 -5.95
CA ALA A 219 2.23 18.66 -5.09
C ALA A 219 1.75 18.70 -3.63
N TRP A 220 1.23 19.86 -3.20
CA TRP A 220 0.69 20.12 -1.87
C TRP A 220 -0.57 20.97 -1.97
N GLU A 221 -1.59 20.59 -1.20
CA GLU A 221 -2.83 21.33 -1.02
C GLU A 221 -3.12 21.43 0.49
N PRO A 222 -3.06 22.61 1.11
CA PRO A 222 -3.27 22.75 2.55
C PRO A 222 -4.73 22.48 2.93
N VAL A 223 -4.95 21.87 4.09
CA VAL A 223 -6.25 21.96 4.78
C VAL A 223 -6.30 23.33 5.47
N GLU A 224 -7.18 24.20 4.98
CA GLU A 224 -7.35 25.54 5.55
C GLU A 224 -7.77 25.46 7.03
N GLY A 225 -7.17 26.28 7.88
CA GLY A 225 -7.50 26.38 9.30
C GLY A 225 -6.61 25.58 10.25
N VAL A 226 -5.83 24.60 9.78
CA VAL A 226 -4.87 23.83 10.61
C VAL A 226 -3.48 23.83 9.98
N MET A 227 -2.52 24.49 10.62
CA MET A 227 -1.18 24.64 10.07
C MET A 227 -0.47 23.30 9.89
N GLY A 228 -0.03 23.04 8.66
CA GLY A 228 0.74 21.84 8.30
C GLY A 228 -0.10 20.61 8.00
N ALA A 229 -1.43 20.64 8.17
CA ALA A 229 -2.30 19.61 7.63
C ALA A 229 -2.57 19.87 6.14
N GLY A 230 -2.62 18.82 5.32
CA GLY A 230 -2.81 18.97 3.88
C GLY A 230 -2.64 17.69 3.08
N TRP A 231 -3.04 17.75 1.82
CA TRP A 231 -2.92 16.67 0.86
C TRP A 231 -1.58 16.77 0.12
N VAL A 232 -0.85 15.66 0.10
CA VAL A 232 0.41 15.51 -0.64
C VAL A 232 0.22 14.53 -1.78
N ARG A 233 0.66 14.90 -2.98
CA ARG A 233 0.57 14.04 -4.16
C ARG A 233 1.62 12.92 -4.09
N HIS A 234 1.20 11.68 -4.37
CA HIS A 234 2.13 10.55 -4.57
C HIS A 234 2.90 10.69 -5.90
N PRO A 235 4.05 10.01 -6.05
CA PRO A 235 4.59 9.71 -7.37
C PRO A 235 3.64 8.72 -8.07
N VAL A 236 2.89 9.21 -9.06
CA VAL A 236 1.87 8.43 -9.79
C VAL A 236 2.31 8.13 -11.21
N VAL A 237 2.14 6.88 -11.62
CA VAL A 237 2.22 6.45 -13.02
C VAL A 237 0.83 6.09 -13.50
N VAL A 238 0.42 6.65 -14.64
CA VAL A 238 -0.90 6.42 -15.22
C VAL A 238 -0.76 5.42 -16.37
N SER A 239 -1.60 4.39 -16.38
CA SER A 239 -1.64 3.33 -17.40
C SER A 239 -2.96 3.31 -18.20
N GLY A 240 -3.91 4.18 -17.88
CA GLY A 240 -5.15 4.36 -18.60
C GLY A 240 -5.93 5.59 -18.08
N PRO A 241 -7.16 5.82 -18.56
CA PRO A 241 -7.98 6.97 -18.11
C PRO A 241 -8.24 6.98 -16.60
N GLU A 242 -8.41 5.79 -16.01
CA GLU A 242 -8.77 5.64 -14.60
C GLU A 242 -7.85 4.69 -13.83
N SER A 243 -6.81 4.16 -14.48
CA SER A 243 -5.91 3.16 -13.93
C SER A 243 -4.46 3.64 -13.88
N GLY A 244 -3.73 3.10 -12.92
CA GLY A 244 -2.35 3.46 -12.68
C GLY A 244 -1.85 2.90 -11.36
N PHE A 245 -0.73 3.43 -10.89
CA PHE A 245 -0.25 3.11 -9.55
C PHE A 245 0.40 4.32 -8.89
N SER A 246 0.27 4.37 -7.56
CA SER A 246 1.04 5.25 -6.69
C SER A 246 2.22 4.48 -6.12
N ALA A 247 3.42 5.02 -6.30
CA ALA A 247 4.63 4.43 -5.74
C ALA A 247 4.79 4.84 -4.27
N LEU A 248 4.72 3.86 -3.36
CA LEU A 248 4.90 4.06 -1.93
C LEU A 248 6.38 3.88 -1.59
N LEU A 249 7.16 4.96 -1.73
CA LEU A 249 8.64 4.94 -1.76
C LEU A 249 9.33 5.25 -0.43
N ASP A 250 8.57 5.60 0.60
CA ASP A 250 9.12 6.04 1.88
C ASP A 250 9.53 4.85 2.75
N ARG A 251 10.68 4.94 3.42
CA ARG A 251 11.21 3.88 4.30
C ARG A 251 10.58 3.91 5.69
N HIS A 252 9.27 4.00 5.72
CA HIS A 252 8.48 3.91 6.94
C HIS A 252 7.70 2.59 6.94
N PRO A 253 7.32 2.08 8.12
CA PRO A 253 6.45 0.92 8.22
C PRO A 253 5.22 1.10 7.35
N LEU A 254 4.91 0.10 6.53
CA LEU A 254 3.67 0.05 5.77
C LEU A 254 2.64 -0.74 6.55
N TYR A 255 1.44 -0.20 6.67
CA TYR A 255 0.27 -0.98 7.03
C TYR A 255 -0.94 -0.41 6.34
N PHE A 256 -2.02 -1.17 6.27
CA PHE A 256 -3.31 -0.60 5.94
C PHE A 256 -4.34 -0.96 6.99
N ILE A 257 -5.39 -0.15 7.07
CA ILE A 257 -6.57 -0.41 7.87
C ILE A 257 -7.69 -0.75 6.89
N ASP A 258 -8.27 -1.93 7.09
CA ASP A 258 -9.54 -2.34 6.53
C ASP A 258 -10.62 -1.82 7.49
N HIS A 259 -11.43 -0.85 7.05
CA HIS A 259 -12.49 -0.29 7.90
C HIS A 259 -13.78 -1.13 7.88
N GLY A 260 -13.79 -2.25 7.15
CA GLY A 260 -14.97 -3.08 7.00
C GLY A 260 -16.06 -2.44 6.14
N GLU A 261 -17.19 -3.10 6.07
CA GLU A 261 -18.35 -2.67 5.27
C GLU A 261 -19.47 -2.13 6.16
N THR A 262 -19.35 -2.28 7.49
CA THR A 262 -20.32 -1.74 8.43
C THR A 262 -19.90 -0.37 8.97
N GLY A 263 -20.82 0.60 8.86
CA GLY A 263 -20.57 1.97 9.32
C GLY A 263 -20.17 2.03 10.79
N TYR A 264 -19.12 2.79 11.09
CA TYR A 264 -18.74 3.13 12.46
C TYR A 264 -18.04 4.49 12.52
N SER A 265 -18.24 5.18 13.63
CA SER A 265 -17.68 6.51 13.90
C SER A 265 -16.75 6.46 15.09
N HIS A 266 -15.73 7.31 15.07
CA HIS A 266 -14.88 7.54 16.24
C HIS A 266 -15.55 8.56 17.17
N ASP A 267 -15.64 8.22 18.45
CA ASP A 267 -16.14 9.10 19.52
C ASP A 267 -15.03 9.98 20.15
N ALA A 268 -13.78 9.67 19.82
CA ALA A 268 -12.59 10.40 20.23
C ALA A 268 -11.73 10.82 19.04
N TYR A 269 -10.97 11.90 19.23
CA TYR A 269 -9.82 12.24 18.41
C TYR A 269 -8.65 11.35 18.79
N GLY A 270 -7.98 10.75 17.80
CA GLY A 270 -6.64 10.20 17.97
C GLY A 270 -5.61 11.31 17.86
N ILE A 271 -4.84 11.56 18.92
CA ILE A 271 -3.75 12.55 18.90
C ILE A 271 -2.41 11.82 19.03
N HIS A 272 -1.63 11.79 17.94
CA HIS A 272 -0.29 11.25 17.96
C HIS A 272 0.73 12.34 18.31
N LEU A 273 1.57 12.11 19.32
CA LEU A 273 2.63 13.06 19.66
C LEU A 273 3.97 12.76 19.00
N GLY A 274 4.21 11.51 18.61
CA GLY A 274 5.44 11.10 17.94
C GLY A 274 5.23 10.55 16.53
N GLN A 275 4.07 10.78 15.93
CA GLN A 275 3.76 10.31 14.59
C GLN A 275 3.19 11.44 13.74
N GLU A 276 3.76 11.61 12.55
CA GLU A 276 3.13 12.31 11.43
C GLU A 276 2.38 11.27 10.61
N ASP A 277 1.05 11.39 10.56
CA ASP A 277 0.21 10.46 9.83
C ASP A 277 0.26 10.77 8.34
N ARG A 278 0.36 9.71 7.51
CA ARG A 278 0.37 9.79 6.05
C ARG A 278 -0.64 8.82 5.49
N LEU A 279 -1.89 9.28 5.42
CA LEU A 279 -3.06 8.43 5.20
C LEU A 279 -3.52 8.53 3.75
N THR A 280 -3.34 7.46 2.98
CA THR A 280 -3.92 7.34 1.64
C THR A 280 -5.25 6.60 1.75
N PHE A 281 -6.33 7.21 1.28
CA PHE A 281 -7.66 6.62 1.33
C PHE A 281 -8.01 6.03 -0.02
N VAL A 282 -8.43 4.76 -0.04
CA VAL A 282 -8.93 4.08 -1.25
C VAL A 282 -10.26 3.43 -0.99
N GLY A 283 -11.13 3.44 -1.98
CA GLY A 283 -12.51 2.97 -1.90
C GLY A 283 -13.33 3.52 -3.07
N PRO A 284 -14.66 3.40 -3.01
CA PRO A 284 -15.56 3.97 -4.00
C PRO A 284 -15.36 5.48 -4.16
N ARG A 285 -15.43 6.03 -5.38
CA ARG A 285 -15.17 7.47 -5.63
C ARG A 285 -16.33 8.37 -5.23
N ASP A 286 -17.51 7.80 -5.05
CA ASP A 286 -18.71 8.48 -4.55
C ASP A 286 -18.79 8.49 -3.01
N GLN A 287 -17.96 7.69 -2.32
CA GLN A 287 -17.86 7.72 -0.86
C GLN A 287 -17.37 9.08 -0.38
N GLN A 288 -18.11 9.68 0.56
CA GLN A 288 -17.71 10.92 1.23
C GLN A 288 -17.26 10.62 2.65
N VAL A 289 -15.98 10.85 2.91
CA VAL A 289 -15.38 10.72 4.25
C VAL A 289 -15.38 12.10 4.91
N THR A 290 -15.79 12.17 6.17
CA THR A 290 -15.67 13.40 6.97
C THR A 290 -14.49 13.30 7.92
N LEU A 291 -13.57 14.25 7.81
CA LEU A 291 -12.43 14.43 8.70
C LEU A 291 -12.72 15.57 9.67
N HIS A 292 -12.56 15.29 10.96
CA HIS A 292 -12.51 16.29 12.02
C HIS A 292 -11.07 16.49 12.46
N LEU A 293 -10.65 17.75 12.61
CA LEU A 293 -9.31 18.11 13.09
C LEU A 293 -9.40 19.05 14.28
N ILE A 294 -8.54 18.81 15.27
CA ILE A 294 -8.25 19.76 16.35
C ILE A 294 -6.75 20.02 16.46
N ASP A 295 -6.36 21.28 16.62
CA ASP A 295 -4.94 21.61 16.82
C ASP A 295 -4.62 21.78 18.31
N THR A 296 -3.91 20.80 18.87
CA THR A 296 -3.57 20.76 20.30
C THR A 296 -2.17 21.29 20.60
N ARG A 297 -1.41 21.69 19.57
CA ARG A 297 0.00 22.06 19.69
C ARG A 297 0.13 23.43 20.36
N VAL A 298 0.72 23.47 21.55
CA VAL A 298 0.82 24.69 22.37
C VAL A 298 1.51 25.88 21.69
N ASP A 299 2.46 25.62 20.79
CA ASP A 299 3.19 26.67 20.06
C ASP A 299 2.66 26.90 18.64
N SER A 300 1.53 26.29 18.26
CA SER A 300 0.96 26.42 16.92
C SER A 300 0.19 27.74 16.76
N PRO A 301 0.38 28.48 15.66
CA PRO A 301 -0.47 29.63 15.31
C PRO A 301 -1.96 29.28 15.15
N THR A 302 -2.27 28.01 14.91
CA THR A 302 -3.64 27.49 14.79
C THR A 302 -4.08 26.72 16.04
N TYR A 303 -3.38 26.82 17.17
CA TYR A 303 -3.81 26.20 18.43
C TYR A 303 -5.27 26.57 18.75
N GLY A 304 -6.09 25.58 19.10
CA GLY A 304 -7.52 25.80 19.33
C GLY A 304 -8.40 25.64 18.09
N ALA A 305 -7.82 25.48 16.89
CA ALA A 305 -8.59 25.18 15.70
C ALA A 305 -9.39 23.89 15.89
N ASP A 306 -10.64 23.90 15.44
CA ASP A 306 -11.61 22.82 15.49
C ASP A 306 -12.46 22.93 14.22
N LEU A 307 -12.25 22.02 13.27
CA LEU A 307 -12.90 22.08 11.97
C LEU A 307 -13.23 20.69 11.44
N ALA A 308 -14.16 20.67 10.49
CA ALA A 308 -14.52 19.48 9.74
C ALA A 308 -14.40 19.76 8.24
N ILE A 309 -13.86 18.80 7.48
CA ILE A 309 -13.86 18.81 6.03
C ILE A 309 -14.38 17.49 5.49
N THR A 310 -14.92 17.52 4.29
CA THR A 310 -15.36 16.32 3.57
C THR A 310 -14.48 16.11 2.34
N PHE A 311 -14.12 14.86 2.06
CA PHE A 311 -13.33 14.48 0.89
C PHE A 311 -13.75 13.12 0.36
N THR A 312 -13.36 12.81 -0.87
CA THR A 312 -13.51 11.49 -1.48
C THR A 312 -12.18 10.74 -1.47
N PRO A 313 -12.16 9.41 -1.28
CA PRO A 313 -10.95 8.60 -1.41
C PRO A 313 -10.21 8.89 -2.72
N ASP A 314 -8.88 8.97 -2.66
CA ASP A 314 -8.03 9.21 -3.83
C ASP A 314 -6.69 8.47 -3.67
N PRO A 315 -6.41 7.42 -4.46
CA PRO A 315 -5.18 6.65 -4.36
C PRO A 315 -3.94 7.46 -4.74
N ARG A 316 -4.09 8.64 -5.35
CA ARG A 316 -3.00 9.45 -5.93
C ARG A 316 -2.41 10.45 -4.94
N ARG A 317 -2.98 10.58 -3.74
CA ARG A 317 -2.52 11.51 -2.71
C ARG A 317 -2.73 10.94 -1.32
N TYR A 318 -1.98 11.45 -0.35
CA TYR A 318 -2.19 11.13 1.06
C TYR A 318 -2.47 12.40 1.85
N LEU A 319 -3.28 12.25 2.89
CA LEU A 319 -3.47 13.27 3.92
C LEU A 319 -2.28 13.22 4.87
N LEU A 320 -1.58 14.34 5.01
CA LEU A 320 -0.56 14.55 6.01
C LEU A 320 -1.21 15.22 7.23
N ILE A 321 -1.11 14.57 8.39
CA ILE A 321 -1.55 15.14 9.68
C ILE A 321 -0.31 15.28 10.57
N PRO A 322 0.09 16.51 10.93
CA PRO A 322 1.25 16.70 11.80
C PRO A 322 1.03 16.13 13.20
N PRO A 323 2.10 15.69 13.89
CA PRO A 323 1.99 15.28 15.28
C PRO A 323 1.43 16.41 16.16
N GLY A 324 0.55 16.05 17.09
CA GLY A 324 -0.18 16.98 17.95
C GLY A 324 -1.44 17.59 17.31
N VAL A 325 -1.74 17.30 16.05
CA VAL A 325 -3.07 17.56 15.49
C VAL A 325 -3.92 16.31 15.73
N GLY A 326 -4.99 16.46 16.51
CA GLY A 326 -5.95 15.40 16.74
C GLY A 326 -6.86 15.22 15.54
N HIS A 327 -7.17 13.97 15.20
CA HIS A 327 -8.04 13.67 14.07
C HIS A 327 -9.07 12.60 14.41
N ALA A 328 -10.25 12.70 13.79
CA ALA A 328 -11.29 11.70 13.85
C ALA A 328 -11.98 11.61 12.49
N PHE A 329 -12.44 10.42 12.14
CA PHE A 329 -13.09 10.17 10.86
C PHE A 329 -14.49 9.59 11.05
N GLU A 330 -15.38 9.98 10.14
CA GLU A 330 -16.72 9.42 9.96
C GLU A 330 -16.89 8.94 8.51
N HIS A 331 -17.77 7.96 8.32
CA HIS A 331 -18.11 7.39 7.00
C HIS A 331 -16.92 6.72 6.30
N LEU A 332 -16.21 5.85 7.04
CA LEU A 332 -15.07 5.07 6.55
C LEU A 332 -15.45 3.67 6.08
N GLU A 333 -16.72 3.26 6.18
CA GLU A 333 -17.17 2.00 5.59
C GLU A 333 -16.80 1.90 4.11
N ASN A 334 -16.37 0.72 3.67
CA ASN A 334 -15.87 0.43 2.32
C ASN A 334 -14.60 1.20 1.92
N VAL A 335 -13.95 1.90 2.86
CA VAL A 335 -12.67 2.57 2.66
C VAL A 335 -11.55 1.76 3.29
N PHE A 336 -10.39 1.75 2.63
CA PHE A 336 -9.14 1.29 3.20
C PHE A 336 -8.21 2.49 3.38
N THR A 337 -7.52 2.54 4.52
CA THR A 337 -6.53 3.58 4.79
C THR A 337 -5.14 2.96 4.75
N ILE A 338 -4.34 3.30 3.75
CA ILE A 338 -2.94 2.88 3.63
C ILE A 338 -2.07 3.91 4.35
N ASN A 339 -1.33 3.47 5.37
CA ASN A 339 -0.48 4.34 6.18
C ASN A 339 1.01 4.04 5.98
N ARG A 340 1.81 5.11 5.89
CA ARG A 340 3.28 5.13 5.89
C ARG A 340 3.78 6.21 6.87
N PRO A 341 3.49 6.07 8.18
CA PRO A 341 3.67 7.15 9.12
C PRO A 341 5.14 7.48 9.33
N ARG A 342 5.44 8.77 9.57
CA ARG A 342 6.80 9.19 9.94
C ARG A 342 6.87 9.39 11.45
N THR A 343 7.73 8.62 12.11
CA THR A 343 7.99 8.75 13.54
C THR A 343 8.91 9.94 13.85
N LEU A 344 8.52 10.73 14.85
CA LEU A 344 9.32 11.76 15.50
C LEU A 344 9.56 11.38 16.97
N LEU A 345 10.80 11.45 17.39
CA LEU A 345 11.31 11.14 18.71
C LEU A 345 11.41 12.41 19.59
N PRO A 346 11.33 12.26 20.93
CA PRO A 346 11.50 13.35 21.88
C PRO A 346 12.88 14.01 21.75
N ALA A 347 12.93 15.34 21.84
CA ALA A 347 14.19 16.09 21.78
C ALA A 347 15.07 15.91 23.03
N ASP A 348 14.47 15.50 24.15
CA ASP A 348 15.15 15.23 25.42
C ASP A 348 15.79 13.83 25.49
N GLY A 349 15.63 13.01 24.44
CA GLY A 349 16.16 11.65 24.38
C GLY A 349 15.40 10.66 25.27
N SER A 350 14.22 11.03 25.78
CA SER A 350 13.40 10.10 26.56
C SER A 350 12.89 8.93 25.71
N ASP A 351 12.70 7.76 26.34
CA ASP A 351 12.20 6.55 25.69
C ASP A 351 10.84 6.80 25.02
N TYR A 352 10.80 6.64 23.69
CA TYR A 352 9.57 6.69 22.91
C TYR A 352 9.04 5.29 22.64
N ARG A 353 7.78 5.03 23.02
CA ARG A 353 7.08 3.78 22.78
C ARG A 353 5.91 3.99 21.80
N PRO A 354 6.03 3.56 20.53
CA PRO A 354 5.00 3.74 19.49
C PRO A 354 3.61 3.18 19.79
N GLY A 355 3.47 2.29 20.78
CA GLY A 355 2.15 1.74 21.15
C GLY A 355 1.39 2.56 22.20
N ASN A 356 2.01 3.65 22.70
CA ASN A 356 1.51 4.47 23.81
C ASN A 356 1.53 5.99 23.48
N ASP A 357 1.71 6.33 22.21
CA ASP A 357 1.86 7.70 21.73
C ASP A 357 0.53 8.34 21.28
N VAL A 358 -0.49 7.52 21.06
CA VAL A 358 -1.86 7.95 20.77
C VAL A 358 -2.53 8.39 22.07
N ILE A 359 -3.20 9.53 22.03
CA ILE A 359 -4.11 9.97 23.08
C ILE A 359 -5.52 9.96 22.48
N ASP A 360 -6.39 9.14 23.04
CA ASP A 360 -7.81 9.17 22.74
C ASP A 360 -8.44 10.34 23.53
N TRP A 361 -8.79 11.42 22.81
CA TRP A 361 -9.42 12.61 23.39
C TRP A 361 -10.90 12.71 22.96
N PRO A 362 -11.88 12.56 23.87
CA PRO A 362 -13.30 12.60 23.53
C PRO A 362 -13.68 13.86 22.75
N ARG A 363 -14.48 13.70 21.68
CA ARG A 363 -14.79 14.80 20.75
C ARG A 363 -15.51 15.98 21.39
N GLU A 364 -16.32 15.71 22.42
CA GLU A 364 -17.07 16.74 23.17
C GLU A 364 -16.26 17.38 24.29
N GLN A 365 -15.13 16.79 24.68
CA GLN A 365 -14.38 17.25 25.84
C GLN A 365 -13.70 18.60 25.57
N ARG A 366 -13.96 19.56 26.45
CA ARG A 366 -13.36 20.90 26.44
C ARG A 366 -12.84 21.27 27.84
N PRO A 367 -11.82 22.14 27.95
CA PRO A 367 -11.02 22.71 26.86
C PRO A 367 -10.17 21.65 26.15
N ILE A 368 -9.79 21.87 24.89
CA ILE A 368 -8.87 20.96 24.18
C ILE A 368 -7.50 20.94 24.89
N PRO A 369 -6.74 19.84 24.85
CA PRO A 369 -5.51 19.75 25.59
C PRO A 369 -4.43 20.64 24.95
N SER A 370 -3.50 21.16 25.76
CA SER A 370 -2.30 21.84 25.28
C SER A 370 -1.14 20.84 25.32
N LEU A 371 -0.70 20.37 24.15
CA LEU A 371 0.28 19.32 24.00
C LEU A 371 1.51 19.82 23.24
N ARG A 372 2.64 19.17 23.50
CA ARG A 372 3.93 19.44 22.83
C ARG A 372 4.34 18.17 22.06
N PRO A 373 4.29 18.18 20.72
CA PRO A 373 4.71 17.04 19.92
C PRO A 373 6.24 16.85 19.94
N ASN A 374 6.66 15.63 19.61
CA ASN A 374 8.04 15.30 19.32
C ASN A 374 8.49 15.95 18.01
N VAL A 375 9.81 16.13 17.83
CA VAL A 375 10.34 16.90 16.70
C VAL A 375 11.55 16.27 16.02
N ILE A 376 12.18 15.24 16.60
CA ILE A 376 13.41 14.64 16.06
C ILE A 376 13.04 13.49 15.12
N PRO A 377 13.30 13.54 13.81
CA PRO A 377 12.98 12.43 12.93
C PRO A 377 13.68 11.14 13.35
N ALA A 378 12.93 10.03 13.41
CA ALA A 378 13.51 8.71 13.67
C ALA A 378 14.51 8.32 12.58
N SER A 379 15.56 7.59 12.98
CA SER A 379 16.60 7.11 12.06
C SER A 379 16.15 5.87 11.29
N ARG A 380 16.98 5.43 10.33
CA ARG A 380 16.76 4.17 9.61
C ARG A 380 16.79 2.98 10.56
N GLU A 381 17.77 2.96 11.45
CA GLU A 381 18.01 1.88 12.41
C GLU A 381 16.82 1.70 13.34
N TYR A 382 16.18 2.81 13.74
CA TYR A 382 14.93 2.77 14.51
C TYR A 382 13.82 2.00 13.79
N TYR A 383 13.60 2.28 12.51
CA TYR A 383 12.58 1.58 11.73
C TYR A 383 12.95 0.12 11.45
N GLU A 384 14.24 -0.19 11.29
CA GLU A 384 14.73 -1.57 11.13
C GLU A 384 14.46 -2.39 12.41
N GLU A 385 14.65 -1.79 13.59
CA GLU A 385 14.29 -2.39 14.88
C GLU A 385 12.78 -2.63 14.99
N GLN A 386 11.95 -1.63 14.64
CA GLN A 386 10.49 -1.76 14.62
C GLN A 386 10.02 -2.90 13.70
N VAL A 387 10.62 -3.03 12.51
CA VAL A 387 10.32 -4.13 11.59
C VAL A 387 10.73 -5.48 12.19
N ALA A 388 11.90 -5.55 12.84
CA ALA A 388 12.33 -6.77 13.51
C ALA A 388 11.39 -7.17 14.65
N ASP A 389 10.91 -6.20 15.44
CA ASP A 389 9.88 -6.41 16.46
C ASP A 389 8.57 -6.93 15.87
N GLN A 390 8.07 -6.32 14.81
CA GLN A 390 6.84 -6.77 14.15
C GLN A 390 6.97 -8.19 13.59
N LYS A 391 8.14 -8.55 13.02
CA LYS A 391 8.40 -9.94 12.57
C LYS A 391 8.30 -10.93 13.72
N ARG A 392 8.92 -10.60 14.86
CA ARG A 392 8.83 -11.42 16.09
C ARG A 392 7.38 -11.53 16.60
N LEU A 393 6.64 -10.43 16.60
CA LEU A 393 5.25 -10.41 17.06
C LEU A 393 4.32 -11.25 16.17
N ARG A 394 4.56 -11.27 14.85
CA ARG A 394 3.81 -12.08 13.89
C ARG A 394 3.93 -13.59 14.14
N GLU A 395 5.03 -14.03 14.75
CA GLU A 395 5.24 -15.44 15.12
C GLU A 395 4.42 -15.85 16.36
N LEU A 396 3.86 -14.88 17.09
CA LEU A 396 3.02 -15.12 18.25
C LEU A 396 1.54 -15.09 17.87
N PRO A 397 0.69 -15.94 18.50
CA PRO A 397 -0.74 -15.83 18.32
C PRO A 397 -1.27 -14.48 18.80
N THR A 398 -2.15 -13.85 18.03
CA THR A 398 -2.80 -12.59 18.41
C THR A 398 -3.68 -12.81 19.64
N THR A 399 -3.27 -12.32 20.79
CA THR A 399 -3.96 -12.54 22.08
C THR A 399 -4.79 -11.35 22.55
N HIS A 400 -4.54 -10.15 22.00
CA HIS A 400 -5.13 -8.89 22.42
C HIS A 400 -5.41 -7.99 21.20
N ALA A 401 -6.46 -7.18 21.27
CA ALA A 401 -6.79 -6.17 20.27
C ALA A 401 -5.85 -4.95 20.39
N THR A 402 -5.93 -4.03 19.43
CA THR A 402 -5.21 -2.76 19.45
C THR A 402 -5.47 -2.02 20.78
N PRO A 403 -4.44 -1.45 21.45
CA PRO A 403 -4.64 -0.74 22.71
C PRO A 403 -5.43 0.56 22.51
N SER A 404 -6.36 0.85 23.41
CA SER A 404 -6.93 2.20 23.58
C SER A 404 -6.13 2.93 24.66
N VAL A 405 -5.75 4.19 24.44
CA VAL A 405 -4.87 4.93 25.36
C VAL A 405 -5.55 6.22 25.79
N MET A 406 -5.85 6.32 27.09
CA MET A 406 -6.58 7.46 27.66
C MET A 406 -5.66 8.31 28.53
N LEU A 407 -5.90 9.63 28.56
CA LEU A 407 -5.34 10.52 29.59
C LEU A 407 -6.29 10.59 30.79
N ILE A 408 -5.81 10.22 31.97
CA ILE A 408 -6.56 10.36 33.23
C ILE A 408 -5.81 11.28 34.20
N ASP A 409 -6.51 11.82 35.19
CA ASP A 409 -5.86 12.54 36.29
C ASP A 409 -5.15 11.56 37.22
N GLY A 410 -3.84 11.76 37.38
CA GLY A 410 -3.02 11.03 38.32
C GLY A 410 -3.24 11.50 39.77
N PRO A 411 -2.74 10.74 40.77
CA PRO A 411 -2.90 11.06 42.18
C PRO A 411 -2.34 12.43 42.61
N ASP A 412 -1.42 12.97 41.80
CA ASP A 412 -0.75 14.27 41.99
C ASP A 412 -1.38 15.41 41.15
N GLY A 413 -2.52 15.14 40.49
CA GLY A 413 -3.18 16.09 39.58
C GLY A 413 -2.50 16.26 38.23
N ARG A 414 -1.45 15.48 37.92
CA ARG A 414 -0.83 15.46 36.59
C ARG A 414 -1.56 14.46 35.71
N LYS A 415 -1.69 14.78 34.40
CA LYS A 415 -2.27 13.83 33.45
C LYS A 415 -1.33 12.64 33.25
N ILE A 416 -1.82 11.43 33.48
CA ILE A 416 -1.12 10.16 33.24
C ILE A 416 -1.78 9.40 32.09
N ARG A 417 -0.97 8.70 31.27
CA ARG A 417 -1.45 7.89 30.14
C ARG A 417 -1.71 6.46 30.60
N VAL A 418 -2.88 5.92 30.27
CA VAL A 418 -3.25 4.52 30.58
C VAL A 418 -3.63 3.80 29.29
N ALA A 419 -2.89 2.74 28.96
CA ALA A 419 -3.18 1.86 27.83
C ALA A 419 -4.05 0.67 28.28
N LEU A 420 -5.22 0.52 27.69
CA LEU A 420 -6.16 -0.59 27.90
C LEU A 420 -6.08 -1.55 26.71
N ARG A 421 -5.90 -2.84 26.97
CA ARG A 421 -5.88 -3.89 25.93
C ARG A 421 -7.02 -4.87 26.17
N LYS A 422 -7.91 -5.01 25.19
CA LYS A 422 -8.97 -6.03 25.23
C LYS A 422 -8.38 -7.39 24.85
N LYS A 423 -8.59 -8.40 25.69
CA LYS A 423 -8.21 -9.79 25.37
C LYS A 423 -9.13 -10.32 24.25
N ILE A 424 -8.54 -10.88 23.19
CA ILE A 424 -9.30 -11.55 22.13
C ILE A 424 -9.56 -12.99 22.60
N GLN A 425 -10.80 -13.47 22.51
CA GLN A 425 -11.08 -14.88 22.76
C GLN A 425 -10.37 -15.71 21.69
N ALA A 426 -9.59 -16.71 22.11
CA ALA A 426 -8.97 -17.63 21.18
C ALA A 426 -10.06 -18.25 20.30
N VAL A 427 -9.90 -18.16 18.98
CA VAL A 427 -10.76 -18.88 18.03
C VAL A 427 -10.49 -20.36 18.26
N ALA A 428 -11.52 -21.11 18.64
CA ALA A 428 -11.48 -22.55 18.86
C ALA A 428 -11.38 -23.33 17.53
#